data_AF-A0A7C5ZMR5-F1
#
_entry.id   AF-A0A7C5ZMR5-F1
#
_cell.length_a   1.000
_cell.length_b   1.000
_cell.length_c   1.000
_cell.angle_alpha   90.00
_cell.angle_beta   90.00
_cell.angle_gamma   90.00
#
_symmetry.space_group_name_H-M   'P 1'
#
loop_
_entity.id
_entity.type
_entity.pdbx_description
1 polymer ?
#
loop_
_entity_poly.entity_id
_entity_poly.type
_entity_poly.pdbx_seq_one_letter_code
_entity_poly.pdbx_strand_id
1 'polypeptide(L)'
;MRFGCTTAEVARLTKLSAMGFDFAELRGRALAPLRDEESFAVLSERIRDSGIAVEALSGLIPPYVSLPIVGPSVDRARLLGHVQMVLDRAATLGVRVVVFGSGSARSAPPGFPRERALAQLRDFVASCADLCAARKMDLAIEFLNREETNLIN
;
A
#
# COMPACT_ATOMS: atom_id res chain seq x y z
N MET A 1 18.07 16.32 5.91
CA MET A 1 17.63 14.96 5.54
C MET A 1 16.64 14.51 6.60
N ARG A 2 15.53 13.87 6.21
CA ARG A 2 14.49 13.37 7.12
C ARG A 2 14.55 11.84 7.16
N PHE A 3 14.37 11.25 8.33
CA PHE A 3 14.46 9.81 8.56
C PHE A 3 13.11 9.24 8.99
N GLY A 4 12.62 8.29 8.21
CA GLY A 4 11.39 7.57 8.51
C GLY A 4 11.65 6.18 9.08
N CYS A 5 10.65 5.61 9.74
CA CYS A 5 10.68 4.20 10.17
C CYS A 5 9.39 3.48 9.79
N THR A 6 9.53 2.29 9.18
CA THR A 6 8.40 1.43 8.84
C THR A 6 7.89 0.67 10.05
N THR A 7 6.58 0.67 10.27
CA THR A 7 5.91 -0.19 11.25
C THR A 7 4.61 -0.77 10.71
N ALA A 8 4.30 -1.99 11.12
CA ALA A 8 3.05 -2.66 10.79
C ALA A 8 1.94 -2.43 11.82
N GLU A 9 2.26 -1.80 12.94
CA GLU A 9 1.38 -1.65 14.11
C GLU A 9 1.29 -0.17 14.52
N VAL A 10 0.06 0.35 14.60
CA VAL A 10 -0.21 1.71 15.08
C VAL A 10 0.30 1.92 16.51
N ALA A 11 0.28 0.88 17.35
CA ALA A 11 0.76 0.95 18.73
C ALA A 11 2.25 1.31 18.86
N ARG A 12 3.05 1.16 17.79
CA ARG A 12 4.47 1.51 17.82
C ARG A 12 4.75 2.97 17.48
N LEU A 13 3.77 3.73 16.95
CA LEU A 13 3.99 5.09 16.47
C LEU A 13 4.48 6.04 17.57
N THR A 14 3.90 5.99 18.77
CA THR A 14 4.36 6.79 19.92
C THR A 14 5.81 6.50 20.28
N LYS A 15 6.22 5.22 20.18
CA LYS A 15 7.62 4.84 20.40
C LYS A 15 8.55 5.38 19.32
N LEU A 16 8.11 5.39 18.05
CA LEU A 16 8.88 5.98 16.96
C LEU A 16 9.04 7.50 17.13
N SER A 17 7.98 8.19 17.54
CA SER A 17 8.04 9.62 17.91
C SER A 17 9.07 9.86 19.01
N ALA A 18 9.02 9.09 20.10
CA ALA A 18 9.97 9.20 21.22
C ALA A 18 11.44 8.87 20.84
N MET A 19 11.65 8.06 19.79
CA MET A 19 12.97 7.75 19.25
C MET A 19 13.53 8.86 18.34
N GLY A 20 12.74 9.88 18.01
CA GLY A 20 13.18 11.02 17.20
C GLY A 20 13.11 10.79 15.69
N PHE A 21 12.29 9.83 15.20
CA PHE A 21 12.02 9.71 13.77
C PHE A 21 11.17 10.88 13.26
N ASP A 22 11.46 11.36 12.05
CA ASP A 22 10.75 12.49 11.43
C ASP A 22 9.35 12.11 10.92
N PHE A 23 9.16 10.84 10.55
CA PHE A 23 7.89 10.30 10.07
C PHE A 23 7.83 8.77 10.21
N ALA A 24 6.64 8.22 10.09
CA ALA A 24 6.41 6.78 10.01
C ALA A 24 5.93 6.37 8.61
N GLU A 25 6.33 5.16 8.20
CA GLU A 25 5.68 4.43 7.11
C GLU A 25 4.80 3.33 7.70
N LEU A 26 3.50 3.32 7.39
CA LEU A 26 2.60 2.26 7.83
C LEU A 26 2.39 1.20 6.75
N ARG A 27 2.29 -0.06 7.16
CA ARG A 27 1.71 -1.08 6.26
C ARG A 27 0.25 -0.71 5.99
N GLY A 28 -0.22 -0.77 4.74
CA GLY A 28 -1.61 -0.44 4.38
C GLY A 28 -2.67 -1.19 5.18
N ARG A 29 -2.36 -2.42 5.61
CA ARG A 29 -3.22 -3.20 6.54
C ARG A 29 -3.51 -2.50 7.86
N ALA A 30 -2.58 -1.66 8.32
CA ALA A 30 -2.70 -0.90 9.56
C ALA A 30 -3.75 0.22 9.46
N LEU A 31 -4.28 0.50 8.26
CA LEU A 31 -5.44 1.37 8.05
C LEU A 31 -6.77 0.58 8.08
N ALA A 32 -6.69 -0.72 8.36
CA ALA A 32 -7.81 -1.63 8.52
C ALA A 32 -8.85 -1.62 7.38
N PRO A 33 -8.45 -1.59 6.08
CA PRO A 33 -9.33 -1.30 4.93
C PRO A 33 -10.54 -2.22 4.76
N LEU A 34 -10.60 -3.34 5.50
CA LEU A 34 -11.72 -4.28 5.49
C LEU A 34 -12.69 -4.11 6.66
N ARG A 35 -12.41 -3.17 7.58
CA ARG A 35 -13.27 -2.84 8.73
C ARG A 35 -14.18 -1.66 8.40
N ASP A 36 -15.25 -1.52 9.15
CA ASP A 36 -16.18 -0.39 9.09
C ASP A 36 -15.51 0.96 9.39
N GLU A 37 -16.24 2.04 9.06
CA GLU A 37 -15.78 3.42 9.24
C GLU A 37 -15.64 3.83 10.71
N GLU A 38 -16.43 3.25 11.63
CA GLU A 38 -16.31 3.53 13.06
C GLU A 38 -14.98 3.00 13.62
N SER A 39 -14.64 1.76 13.26
CA SER A 39 -13.36 1.13 13.57
C SER A 39 -12.19 1.94 13.00
N PHE A 40 -12.34 2.46 11.78
CA PHE A 40 -11.33 3.31 11.16
C PHE A 40 -11.21 4.68 11.85
N ALA A 41 -12.32 5.31 12.23
CA ALA A 41 -12.32 6.59 12.93
C ALA A 41 -11.49 6.49 14.23
N VAL A 42 -11.76 5.48 15.06
CA VAL A 42 -11.00 5.21 16.29
C VAL A 42 -9.52 5.00 16.00
N LEU A 43 -9.19 4.25 14.94
CA LEU A 43 -7.80 4.00 14.55
C LEU A 43 -7.09 5.28 14.08
N SER A 44 -7.80 6.12 13.32
CA SER A 44 -7.26 7.36 12.77
C SER A 44 -6.96 8.39 13.85
N GLU A 45 -7.79 8.49 14.90
CA GLU A 45 -7.47 9.33 16.06
C GLU A 45 -6.22 8.84 16.78
N ARG A 46 -6.09 7.53 17.01
CA ARG A 46 -4.88 6.96 17.63
C ARG A 46 -3.61 7.23 16.82
N ILE A 47 -3.72 7.28 15.49
CA ILE A 47 -2.59 7.65 14.62
C ILE A 47 -2.27 9.13 14.78
N ARG A 48 -3.28 10.02 14.79
CA ARG A 48 -3.09 11.47 15.01
C ARG A 48 -2.46 11.76 16.37
N ASP A 49 -2.90 11.08 17.41
CA ASP A 49 -2.42 11.24 18.79
C ASP A 49 -1.02 10.64 19.02
N SER A 50 -0.44 9.94 18.04
CA SER A 50 0.84 9.26 18.22
C SER A 50 2.05 10.19 18.28
N GLY A 51 1.89 11.46 17.89
CA GLY A 51 2.96 12.45 17.89
C GLY A 51 4.00 12.27 16.76
N ILE A 52 3.71 11.46 15.75
CA ILE A 52 4.53 11.32 14.53
C ILE A 52 3.65 11.31 13.28
N ALA A 53 4.07 12.02 12.23
CA ALA A 53 3.36 12.04 10.96
C ALA A 53 3.49 10.70 10.24
N VAL A 54 2.38 10.17 9.71
CA VAL A 54 2.40 9.02 8.79
C VAL A 54 2.43 9.55 7.37
N GLU A 55 3.60 9.54 6.74
CA GLU A 55 3.78 10.15 5.42
C GLU A 55 3.84 9.16 4.28
N ALA A 56 4.10 7.89 4.59
CA ALA A 56 4.24 6.84 3.60
C ALA A 56 3.43 5.60 3.97
N LEU A 57 3.03 4.84 2.95
CA LEU A 57 2.44 3.52 3.10
C LEU A 57 3.20 2.48 2.31
N SER A 58 3.29 1.26 2.83
CA SER A 58 3.77 0.10 2.08
C SER A 58 2.81 -1.08 2.18
N GLY A 59 2.98 -2.08 1.32
CA GLY A 59 2.11 -3.26 1.33
C GLY A 59 0.67 -2.96 0.91
N LEU A 60 0.51 -2.21 -0.19
CA LEU A 60 -0.78 -1.80 -0.77
C LEU A 60 -1.73 -2.99 -0.99
N ILE A 61 -1.24 -4.07 -1.60
CA ILE A 61 -1.96 -5.34 -1.80
C ILE A 61 -1.25 -6.43 -1.00
N PRO A 62 -1.67 -6.71 0.25
CA PRO A 62 -1.05 -7.75 1.05
C PRO A 62 -1.61 -9.14 0.70
N PRO A 63 -0.84 -10.23 0.88
CA PRO A 63 -1.22 -11.57 0.41
C PRO A 63 -2.58 -12.06 0.92
N TYR A 64 -2.94 -11.74 2.16
CA TYR A 64 -4.15 -12.23 2.81
C TYR A 64 -5.47 -11.69 2.20
N VAL A 65 -5.41 -10.64 1.37
CA VAL A 65 -6.59 -10.09 0.69
C VAL A 65 -6.94 -10.94 -0.55
N SER A 66 -6.00 -11.75 -1.03
CA SER A 66 -6.17 -12.67 -2.17
C SER A 66 -6.64 -11.94 -3.44
N LEU A 67 -5.97 -10.84 -3.77
CA LEU A 67 -6.23 -10.03 -4.97
C LEU A 67 -5.00 -10.03 -5.88
N PRO A 68 -4.88 -11.00 -6.81
CA PRO A 68 -3.81 -10.98 -7.79
C PRO A 68 -3.99 -9.77 -8.73
N ILE A 69 -2.88 -9.12 -9.06
CA ILE A 69 -2.76 -8.07 -10.07
C ILE A 69 -2.53 -8.70 -11.45
N VAL A 70 -1.90 -9.88 -11.47
CA VAL A 70 -1.51 -10.60 -12.67
C VAL A 70 -2.09 -12.01 -12.63
N GLY A 71 -2.53 -12.50 -13.79
CA GLY A 71 -3.02 -13.86 -13.98
C GLY A 71 -4.43 -13.93 -14.56
N PRO A 72 -4.96 -15.14 -14.75
CA PRO A 72 -6.28 -15.35 -15.33
C PRO A 72 -7.42 -15.00 -14.37
N SER A 73 -7.17 -14.96 -13.05
CA SER A 73 -8.17 -14.74 -12.01
C SER A 73 -8.25 -13.28 -11.52
N VAL A 74 -7.66 -12.34 -12.26
CA VAL A 74 -7.66 -10.92 -11.88
C VAL A 74 -9.09 -10.38 -11.88
N ASP A 75 -9.58 -10.02 -10.70
CA ASP A 75 -10.80 -9.24 -10.51
C ASP A 75 -10.43 -7.76 -10.37
N ARG A 76 -10.47 -7.03 -11.49
CA ARG A 76 -10.05 -5.64 -11.56
C ARG A 76 -10.93 -4.72 -10.71
N ALA A 77 -12.23 -5.00 -10.61
CA ALA A 77 -13.15 -4.17 -9.85
C ALA A 77 -12.86 -4.29 -8.36
N ARG A 78 -12.73 -5.52 -7.84
CA ARG A 78 -12.40 -5.75 -6.43
C ARG A 78 -11.00 -5.25 -6.08
N LEU A 79 -10.03 -5.41 -6.99
CA LEU A 79 -8.67 -4.91 -6.82
C LEU A 79 -8.62 -3.39 -6.68
N LEU A 80 -9.26 -2.65 -7.60
CA LEU A 80 -9.30 -1.19 -7.53
C LEU A 80 -10.16 -0.68 -6.37
N GLY A 81 -11.23 -1.39 -6.01
CA GLY A 81 -12.01 -1.06 -4.80
C GLY A 81 -11.21 -1.15 -3.51
N HIS A 82 -10.34 -2.16 -3.38
CA HIS A 82 -9.42 -2.27 -2.24
C HIS A 82 -8.39 -1.13 -2.24
N VAL A 83 -7.77 -0.83 -3.39
CA VAL A 83 -6.83 0.30 -3.51
C VAL A 83 -7.51 1.61 -3.14
N GLN A 84 -8.71 1.85 -3.66
CA GLN A 84 -9.53 3.02 -3.38
C GLN A 84 -9.72 3.23 -1.88
N MET A 85 -10.16 2.18 -1.18
CA MET A 85 -10.37 2.20 0.27
C MET A 85 -9.08 2.49 1.05
N VAL A 86 -7.96 1.87 0.68
CA VAL A 86 -6.67 2.14 1.34
C VAL A 86 -6.26 3.60 1.13
N LEU A 87 -6.37 4.12 -0.09
CA LEU A 87 -5.94 5.48 -0.42
C LEU A 87 -6.85 6.56 0.19
N ASP A 88 -8.15 6.33 0.26
CA ASP A 88 -9.08 7.25 0.93
C ASP A 88 -8.73 7.39 2.41
N ARG A 89 -8.45 6.27 3.08
CA ARG A 89 -7.99 6.26 4.47
C ARG A 89 -6.60 6.86 4.65
N ALA A 90 -5.71 6.65 3.69
CA ALA A 90 -4.40 7.28 3.68
C ALA A 90 -4.51 8.81 3.60
N ALA A 91 -5.47 9.31 2.82
CA ALA A 91 -5.67 10.74 2.60
C ALA A 91 -6.12 11.45 3.88
N THR A 92 -6.96 10.80 4.71
CA THR A 92 -7.38 11.38 6.00
C THR A 92 -6.24 11.50 7.02
N LEU A 93 -5.13 10.80 6.79
CA LEU A 93 -3.95 10.80 7.64
C LEU A 93 -2.80 11.66 7.09
N GLY A 94 -2.98 12.28 5.91
CA GLY A 94 -1.95 13.11 5.28
C GLY A 94 -0.80 12.32 4.65
N VAL A 95 -1.00 11.05 4.33
CA VAL A 95 -0.02 10.26 3.56
C VAL A 95 0.24 10.92 2.22
N ARG A 96 1.51 10.92 1.79
CA ARG A 96 1.95 11.50 0.52
C ARG A 96 2.61 10.50 -0.41
N VAL A 97 3.14 9.39 0.12
CA VAL A 97 3.82 8.37 -0.69
C VAL A 97 3.19 7.01 -0.48
N VAL A 98 2.92 6.29 -1.55
CA VAL A 98 2.41 4.92 -1.52
C VAL A 98 3.40 4.01 -2.23
N VAL A 99 4.07 3.16 -1.46
CA VAL A 99 5.05 2.19 -1.92
C VAL A 99 4.34 0.92 -2.41
N PHE A 100 4.53 0.63 -3.68
CA PHE A 100 3.99 -0.54 -4.37
C PHE A 100 5.04 -1.66 -4.46
N GLY A 101 5.09 -2.46 -3.40
CA GLY A 101 5.94 -3.65 -3.26
C GLY A 101 5.17 -4.97 -3.15
N SER A 102 3.98 -5.06 -3.74
CA SER A 102 3.13 -6.26 -3.63
C SER A 102 3.60 -7.43 -4.50
N GLY A 103 4.79 -7.95 -4.22
CA GLY A 103 5.49 -8.98 -5.01
C GLY A 103 4.61 -10.19 -5.34
N SER A 104 4.01 -10.82 -4.32
CA SER A 104 3.14 -11.99 -4.52
C SER A 104 1.92 -11.70 -5.39
N ALA A 105 1.33 -10.50 -5.28
CA ALA A 105 0.16 -10.12 -6.06
C ALA A 105 0.51 -9.84 -7.53
N ARG A 106 1.75 -9.41 -7.81
CA ARG A 106 2.23 -9.10 -9.17
C ARG A 106 3.07 -10.22 -9.80
N SER A 107 3.17 -11.38 -9.18
CA SER A 107 3.89 -12.53 -9.75
C SER A 107 3.05 -13.25 -10.79
N ALA A 108 3.62 -13.48 -11.98
CA ALA A 108 2.97 -14.24 -13.03
C ALA A 108 2.91 -15.73 -12.64
N PRO A 109 1.73 -16.37 -12.71
CA PRO A 109 1.61 -17.82 -12.48
C PRO A 109 2.44 -18.63 -13.49
N PRO A 110 2.86 -19.86 -13.16
CA PRO A 110 3.53 -20.76 -14.10
C PRO A 110 2.73 -20.91 -15.41
N GLY A 111 3.41 -20.78 -16.55
CA GLY A 111 2.79 -20.87 -17.88
C GLY A 111 1.98 -19.65 -18.31
N PHE A 112 1.80 -18.62 -17.46
CA PHE A 112 1.11 -17.40 -17.87
C PHE A 112 2.02 -16.52 -18.75
N PRO A 113 1.57 -16.06 -19.94
CA PRO A 113 2.45 -15.33 -20.86
C PRO A 113 2.99 -14.04 -20.24
N ARG A 114 4.31 -13.87 -20.25
CA ARG A 114 5.00 -12.72 -19.66
C ARG A 114 4.49 -11.38 -20.21
N GLU A 115 4.25 -11.29 -21.51
CA GLU A 115 3.74 -10.07 -22.13
C GLU A 115 2.36 -9.68 -21.60
N ARG A 116 1.46 -10.67 -21.44
CA ARG A 116 0.14 -10.45 -20.82
C ARG A 116 0.25 -10.04 -19.37
N ALA A 117 1.20 -10.63 -18.64
CA ALA A 117 1.48 -10.28 -17.25
C ALA A 117 1.95 -8.83 -17.11
N LEU A 118 2.87 -8.40 -17.97
CA LEU A 118 3.37 -7.02 -18.00
C LEU A 118 2.26 -6.04 -18.41
N ALA A 119 1.39 -6.41 -19.36
CA ALA A 119 0.24 -5.58 -19.72
C ALA A 119 -0.72 -5.38 -18.53
N GLN A 120 -1.10 -6.46 -17.83
CA GLN A 120 -1.94 -6.36 -16.63
C GLN A 120 -1.30 -5.51 -15.53
N LEU A 121 0.00 -5.71 -15.28
CA LEU A 121 0.74 -4.94 -14.29
C LEU A 121 0.78 -3.45 -14.65
N ARG A 122 1.06 -3.12 -15.92
CA ARG A 122 1.08 -1.74 -16.42
C ARG A 122 -0.28 -1.08 -16.23
N ASP A 123 -1.36 -1.76 -16.64
CA ASP A 123 -2.71 -1.20 -16.57
C ASP A 123 -3.15 -0.98 -15.11
N PHE A 124 -2.75 -1.86 -14.20
CA PHE A 124 -2.95 -1.68 -12.77
C PHE A 124 -2.15 -0.49 -12.20
N VAL A 125 -0.86 -0.38 -12.54
CA VAL A 125 -0.01 0.73 -12.09
C VAL A 125 -0.55 2.07 -12.59
N ALA A 126 -0.98 2.16 -13.84
CA ALA A 126 -1.61 3.37 -14.39
C ALA A 126 -2.85 3.76 -13.59
N SER A 127 -3.73 2.79 -13.32
CA SER A 127 -4.94 3.03 -12.53
C SER A 127 -4.62 3.47 -11.09
N CYS A 128 -3.59 2.88 -10.47
CA CYS A 128 -3.14 3.27 -9.13
C CYS A 128 -2.52 4.66 -9.12
N ALA A 129 -1.77 5.02 -10.15
CA ALA A 129 -1.17 6.34 -10.29
C ALA A 129 -2.25 7.42 -10.38
N ASP A 130 -3.30 7.22 -11.18
CA ASP A 130 -4.45 8.13 -11.27
C ASP A 130 -5.15 8.28 -9.92
N LEU A 131 -5.38 7.17 -9.21
CA LEU A 131 -5.99 7.17 -7.89
C LEU A 131 -5.13 7.89 -6.83
N CYS A 132 -3.80 7.74 -6.89
CA CYS A 132 -2.88 8.45 -6.00
C CYS A 132 -2.86 9.95 -6.33
N ALA A 133 -2.77 10.31 -7.62
CA ALA A 133 -2.75 11.69 -8.09
C ALA A 133 -4.00 12.46 -7.67
N ALA A 134 -5.18 11.84 -7.77
CA ALA A 134 -6.45 12.43 -7.30
C ALA A 134 -6.44 12.77 -5.78
N ARG A 135 -5.55 12.14 -5.01
CA ARG A 135 -5.36 12.36 -3.56
C ARG A 135 -4.08 13.11 -3.22
N LYS A 136 -3.37 13.66 -4.22
CA LYS A 136 -2.08 14.34 -4.07
C LYS A 136 -1.01 13.44 -3.43
N MET A 137 -1.02 12.16 -3.80
CA MET A 137 -0.03 11.17 -3.41
C MET A 137 0.81 10.73 -4.60
N ASP A 138 2.06 10.38 -4.33
CA ASP A 138 2.96 9.74 -5.28
C ASP A 138 2.91 8.22 -5.12
N LEU A 139 2.85 7.50 -6.26
CA LEU A 139 3.01 6.05 -6.30
C LEU A 139 4.49 5.72 -6.54
N ALA A 140 5.15 5.11 -5.56
CA ALA A 140 6.52 4.64 -5.68
C ALA A 140 6.55 3.14 -6.01
N ILE A 141 7.10 2.77 -7.16
CA ILE A 141 7.25 1.35 -7.52
C ILE A 141 8.48 0.79 -6.81
N GLU A 142 8.28 -0.23 -5.97
CA GLU A 142 9.38 -0.89 -5.27
C GLU A 142 9.96 -2.01 -6.15
N PHE A 143 11.28 -1.93 -6.36
CA PHE A 143 12.11 -2.94 -6.99
C PHE A 143 12.39 -4.05 -5.96
N LEU A 144 11.89 -5.26 -6.22
CA LEU A 144 11.96 -6.39 -5.29
C LEU A 144 12.92 -7.44 -5.83
N ASN A 145 13.55 -8.25 -4.97
CA ASN A 145 14.40 -9.33 -5.46
C ASN A 145 13.60 -10.39 -6.25
N ARG A 146 14.33 -11.25 -6.97
CA ARG A 146 13.77 -12.29 -7.86
C ARG A 146 13.00 -13.39 -7.12
N GLU A 147 13.17 -13.52 -5.81
CA GLU A 147 12.45 -14.50 -4.98
C GLU A 147 11.06 -13.98 -4.57
N GLU A 148 10.88 -12.66 -4.53
CA GLU A 148 9.60 -12.03 -4.19
C GLU A 148 8.69 -11.81 -5.40
N THR A 149 9.26 -11.64 -6.59
CA THR A 149 8.50 -11.51 -7.84
C THR A 149 9.30 -11.87 -9.08
N ASN A 150 8.61 -12.32 -10.13
CA ASN A 150 9.20 -12.74 -11.40
C ASN A 150 8.97 -11.75 -12.57
N LEU A 151 8.46 -10.54 -12.30
CA LEU A 151 8.17 -9.54 -13.34
C LEU A 151 9.14 -8.35 -13.34
N ILE A 152 8.97 -7.42 -12.39
CA ILE A 152 9.78 -6.20 -12.23
C ILE A 152 10.54 -6.32 -10.92
N ASN A 153 11.87 -6.28 -11.03
CA ASN A 153 12.83 -6.49 -9.96
C ASN A 153 13.81 -5.34 -9.87
#